data_AF-A0A5Q0JYT2-F1
#
_entry.id   AF-A0A5Q0JYT2-F1
#
_cell.length_a   1.000
_cell.length_b   1.000
_cell.length_c   1.000
_cell.angle_alpha   90.00
_cell.angle_beta   90.00
_cell.angle_gamma   90.00
#
_symmetry.space_group_name_H-M   'P 1'
#
loop_
_entity.id
_entity.type
_entity.pdbx_description
1 polymer ?
#
loop_
_entity_poly.entity_id
_entity_poly.type
_entity_poly.pdbx_seq_one_letter_code
_entity_poly.pdbx_strand_id
1 'polypeptide(L)'
;MKLYNNILKSLTFCAFWMITIQLNAQSNNATSGYITFKAPSPHFIDVEIEAHKGLPRFGNLLFSKINKELSTQKAFEELVNMKYMSAIYADMDKNKLSKTERSQVADKKLKNSILAQRHLLKLLGLVGSEEVLETYFCDESDTNCSYAVGKYGMRQTPSYWGSVRHINVNEFKQHRSYTSFTKNHLDELLNWSKTFFPNDELIAYYVSKAGIRAQFGQNPYNFQKKGYYIFNHLNGKQFIDASWFEAFDENEKKLKYSTSGIFLPMDVEKAKTLKLQKGSPIFLVYKVKIKASEDAKNNRPKLSFSLENRTIEVYKDKTLTQKIGEISLDNIITK
;
A
#
# COMPACT_ATOMS: atom_id res chain seq x y z
N MET A 1 48.14 40.97 -9.14
CA MET A 1 46.77 41.27 -9.60
C MET A 1 46.44 40.48 -10.87
N LYS A 2 46.36 39.14 -10.79
CA LYS A 2 45.97 38.25 -11.92
C LYS A 2 45.72 36.80 -11.46
N LEU A 3 45.18 36.61 -10.25
CA LEU A 3 44.91 35.28 -9.68
C LEU A 3 43.54 35.16 -8.99
N TYR A 4 42.71 36.23 -9.03
CA TYR A 4 41.41 36.26 -8.35
C TYR A 4 40.20 36.17 -9.29
N ASN A 5 40.41 35.99 -10.60
CA ASN A 5 39.32 36.01 -11.60
C ASN A 5 38.92 34.63 -12.17
N ASN A 6 39.57 33.54 -11.76
CA ASN A 6 39.25 32.19 -12.24
C ASN A 6 38.55 31.30 -11.22
N ILE A 7 38.45 31.72 -9.94
CA ILE A 7 37.70 30.97 -8.91
C ILE A 7 36.23 31.41 -8.86
N LEU A 8 35.92 32.63 -9.30
CA LEU A 8 34.56 33.17 -9.31
C LEU A 8 33.72 32.78 -10.56
N LYS A 9 34.32 32.10 -11.54
CA LYS A 9 33.62 31.56 -12.73
C LYS A 9 33.39 30.04 -12.67
N SER A 10 33.92 29.37 -11.66
CA SER A 10 33.70 27.92 -11.42
C SER A 10 32.62 27.64 -10.36
N LEU A 11 32.09 28.67 -9.70
CA LEU A 11 31.10 28.56 -8.62
C LEU A 11 29.68 29.00 -9.03
N THR A 12 29.48 29.34 -10.30
CA THR A 12 28.21 29.81 -10.87
C THR A 12 27.73 28.93 -12.03
N PHE A 13 28.14 27.64 -12.05
CA PHE A 13 27.66 26.65 -13.03
C PHE A 13 27.22 25.30 -12.43
N CYS A 14 27.10 25.20 -11.09
CA CYS A 14 26.61 23.99 -10.39
C CYS A 14 25.37 24.23 -9.52
N ALA A 15 24.67 25.36 -9.69
CA ALA A 15 23.49 25.69 -8.87
C ALA A 15 22.17 25.67 -9.65
N PHE A 16 22.13 25.10 -10.87
CA PHE A 16 20.94 25.18 -11.74
C PHE A 16 20.54 23.88 -12.45
N TRP A 17 20.98 22.72 -11.97
CA TRP A 17 20.46 21.42 -12.43
C TRP A 17 20.11 20.54 -11.24
N MET A 18 18.83 20.10 -11.23
CA MET A 18 18.21 19.09 -10.36
C MET A 18 17.66 19.53 -8.99
N ILE A 19 16.85 20.59 -8.98
CA ILE A 19 15.61 20.59 -8.16
C ILE A 19 14.43 20.74 -9.12
N THR A 20 14.23 19.69 -9.91
CA THR A 20 12.92 19.31 -10.42
C THR A 20 12.79 17.83 -10.13
N ILE A 21 12.73 17.49 -8.84
CA ILE A 21 11.91 16.32 -8.47
C ILE A 21 10.52 16.76 -8.91
N GLN A 22 10.13 16.30 -10.09
CA GLN A 22 8.76 16.42 -10.54
C GLN A 22 7.91 15.92 -9.38
N LEU A 23 7.11 16.82 -8.81
CA LEU A 23 5.84 16.48 -8.18
C LEU A 23 4.98 15.86 -9.29
N ASN A 24 5.37 14.68 -9.78
CA ASN A 24 4.59 13.94 -10.74
C ASN A 24 3.40 13.39 -9.98
N ALA A 25 2.32 14.15 -10.15
CA ALA A 25 1.03 13.59 -10.56
C ALA A 25 0.40 12.63 -9.55
N GLN A 26 0.08 13.14 -8.36
CA GLN A 26 -1.18 12.75 -7.73
C GLN A 26 -2.30 13.54 -8.43
N SER A 27 -2.92 12.99 -9.47
CA SER A 27 -4.16 13.57 -9.99
C SER A 27 -5.31 13.11 -9.12
N ASN A 28 -5.77 13.98 -8.23
CA ASN A 28 -6.99 13.75 -7.46
C ASN A 28 -8.20 13.95 -8.38
N ASN A 29 -8.61 12.90 -9.10
CA ASN A 29 -9.95 12.88 -9.68
C ASN A 29 -10.95 12.65 -8.55
N ALA A 30 -11.39 13.73 -7.89
CA ALA A 30 -12.32 13.70 -6.76
C ALA A 30 -13.64 12.96 -7.07
N THR A 31 -13.96 12.75 -8.36
CA THR A 31 -15.11 12.01 -8.86
C THR A 31 -14.89 10.50 -9.02
N SER A 32 -13.64 10.01 -9.13
CA SER A 32 -13.39 8.58 -9.38
C SER A 32 -13.36 7.73 -8.11
N GLY A 33 -13.18 8.33 -6.93
CA GLY A 33 -13.00 7.58 -5.68
C GLY A 33 -11.63 6.88 -5.57
N TYR A 34 -10.67 7.27 -6.42
CA TYR A 34 -9.31 6.71 -6.46
C TYR A 34 -8.25 7.81 -6.54
N ILE A 35 -7.04 7.48 -6.08
CA ILE A 35 -5.81 8.23 -6.34
C ILE A 35 -4.94 7.41 -7.28
N THR A 36 -4.51 8.05 -8.36
CA THR A 36 -3.62 7.43 -9.36
C THR A 36 -2.19 7.91 -9.14
N PHE A 37 -1.27 6.97 -8.99
CA PHE A 37 0.18 7.15 -9.02
C PHE A 37 0.65 6.84 -10.44
N LYS A 38 1.04 7.89 -11.17
CA LYS A 38 1.42 7.76 -12.57
C LYS A 38 2.69 6.96 -12.74
N ALA A 39 2.66 6.03 -13.68
CA ALA A 39 3.84 5.32 -14.12
C ALA A 39 4.88 6.30 -14.70
N PRO A 40 6.19 6.05 -14.49
CA PRO A 40 7.26 6.90 -15.00
C PRO A 40 7.40 6.85 -16.54
N SER A 41 6.91 5.78 -17.17
CA SER A 41 6.86 5.62 -18.63
C SER A 41 5.82 4.56 -19.04
N PRO A 42 5.55 4.39 -20.35
CA PRO A 42 4.67 3.34 -20.86
C PRO A 42 5.13 1.90 -20.58
N HIS A 43 6.37 1.70 -20.11
CA HIS A 43 6.87 0.39 -19.69
C HIS A 43 6.16 -0.15 -18.44
N PHE A 44 5.48 0.72 -17.70
CA PHE A 44 4.75 0.37 -16.50
C PHE A 44 3.30 0.87 -16.57
N ILE A 45 2.43 0.22 -15.81
CA ILE A 45 1.04 0.65 -15.67
C ILE A 45 0.88 1.55 -14.46
N ASP A 46 -0.05 2.49 -14.53
CA ASP A 46 -0.44 3.32 -13.40
C ASP A 46 -0.90 2.48 -12.20
N VAL A 47 -0.64 2.97 -10.99
CA VAL A 47 -1.09 2.35 -9.74
C VAL A 47 -2.24 3.17 -9.16
N GLU A 48 -3.41 2.55 -9.01
CA GLU A 48 -4.62 3.20 -8.49
C GLU A 48 -4.98 2.63 -7.12
N ILE A 49 -5.12 3.48 -6.10
CA ILE A 49 -5.59 3.08 -4.77
C ILE A 49 -6.89 3.80 -4.44
N GLU A 50 -7.76 3.16 -3.64
CA GLU A 50 -9.00 3.80 -3.20
C GLU A 50 -8.72 5.10 -2.44
N ALA A 51 -9.62 6.05 -2.59
CA ALA A 51 -9.55 7.34 -1.93
C ALA A 51 -10.86 7.68 -1.24
N HIS A 52 -10.76 8.43 -0.15
CA HIS A 52 -11.90 9.05 0.52
C HIS A 52 -11.56 10.52 0.77
N LYS A 53 -12.45 11.43 0.35
CA LYS A 53 -12.24 12.89 0.48
C LYS A 53 -10.86 13.35 -0.02
N GLY A 54 -10.39 12.79 -1.14
CA GLY A 54 -9.12 13.15 -1.78
C GLY A 54 -7.85 12.63 -1.09
N LEU A 55 -7.97 11.73 -0.11
CA LEU A 55 -6.83 11.08 0.55
C LEU A 55 -6.88 9.56 0.33
N PRO A 56 -5.72 8.87 0.33
CA PRO A 56 -5.65 7.42 0.27
C PRO A 56 -6.52 6.76 1.33
N ARG A 57 -7.14 5.64 0.99
CA ARG A 57 -7.97 4.85 1.88
C ARG A 57 -7.37 3.45 2.00
N PHE A 58 -7.32 2.92 3.22
CA PHE A 58 -6.82 1.57 3.55
C PHE A 58 -7.76 0.83 4.51
N GLY A 59 -7.54 -0.48 4.69
CA GLY A 59 -8.30 -1.33 5.61
C GLY A 59 -9.44 -2.07 4.92
N ASN A 60 -10.68 -1.87 5.37
CA ASN A 60 -11.86 -2.49 4.77
C ASN A 60 -12.24 -1.80 3.45
N LEU A 61 -11.44 -2.08 2.42
CA LEU A 61 -11.54 -1.60 1.05
C LEU A 61 -12.64 -2.30 0.28
N LEU A 62 -13.22 -1.60 -0.70
CA LEU A 62 -14.34 -1.98 -1.57
C LEU A 62 -14.07 -3.15 -2.52
N PHE A 63 -13.31 -4.17 -2.13
CA PHE A 63 -13.13 -5.34 -3.01
C PHE A 63 -14.46 -6.00 -3.35
N SER A 64 -14.89 -5.84 -4.60
CA SER A 64 -15.63 -6.87 -5.29
C SER A 64 -14.59 -7.85 -5.86
N LYS A 65 -14.90 -9.15 -5.88
CA LYS A 65 -14.03 -10.19 -6.47
C LYS A 65 -13.83 -10.03 -7.99
N ILE A 66 -14.24 -8.92 -8.60
CA ILE A 66 -14.48 -8.81 -10.04
C ILE A 66 -13.43 -7.94 -10.77
N ASN A 67 -12.64 -7.09 -10.11
CA ASN A 67 -11.89 -6.03 -10.83
C ASN A 67 -10.38 -5.95 -10.55
N LYS A 68 -9.70 -5.32 -11.53
CA LYS A 68 -8.34 -4.70 -11.60
C LYS A 68 -7.81 -4.09 -10.28
N GLU A 69 -8.70 -3.75 -9.35
CA GLU A 69 -8.47 -3.11 -8.06
C GLU A 69 -7.55 -3.90 -7.09
N LEU A 70 -7.54 -5.24 -7.14
CA LEU A 70 -6.68 -6.03 -6.24
C LEU A 70 -5.20 -5.97 -6.63
N SER A 71 -4.90 -5.83 -7.94
CA SER A 71 -3.51 -5.79 -8.42
C SER A 71 -2.86 -4.43 -8.13
N THR A 72 -3.62 -3.34 -8.19
CA THR A 72 -3.08 -1.99 -7.96
C THR A 72 -2.81 -1.70 -6.48
N GLN A 73 -3.65 -2.16 -5.54
CA GLN A 73 -3.33 -2.07 -4.11
C GLN A 73 -2.03 -2.85 -3.80
N LYS A 74 -1.91 -4.09 -4.28
CA LYS A 74 -0.67 -4.87 -4.10
C LYS A 74 0.54 -4.20 -4.77
N ALA A 75 0.36 -3.61 -5.96
CA ALA A 75 1.42 -2.87 -6.64
C ALA A 75 1.92 -1.71 -5.79
N PHE A 76 1.00 -0.94 -5.18
CA PHE A 76 1.35 0.11 -4.23
C PHE A 76 2.18 -0.45 -3.08
N GLU A 77 1.74 -1.54 -2.44
CA GLU A 77 2.46 -2.17 -1.33
C GLU A 77 3.88 -2.62 -1.72
N GLU A 78 4.04 -3.24 -2.90
CA GLU A 78 5.36 -3.69 -3.36
C GLU A 78 6.27 -2.54 -3.81
N LEU A 79 5.73 -1.43 -4.33
CA LEU A 79 6.53 -0.22 -4.60
C LEU A 79 6.99 0.43 -3.29
N VAL A 80 6.13 0.47 -2.27
CA VAL A 80 6.55 0.90 -0.92
C VAL A 80 7.62 -0.05 -0.36
N ASN A 81 7.46 -1.36 -0.50
CA ASN A 81 8.49 -2.32 -0.08
C ASN A 81 9.81 -2.04 -0.80
N MET A 82 9.80 -1.84 -2.12
CA MET A 82 11.00 -1.54 -2.89
C MET A 82 11.76 -0.33 -2.34
N LYS A 83 11.05 0.75 -1.97
CA LYS A 83 11.64 1.94 -1.35
C LYS A 83 12.43 1.61 -0.08
N TYR A 84 11.82 0.83 0.84
CA TYR A 84 12.42 0.49 2.14
C TYR A 84 13.30 -0.78 2.10
N MET A 85 13.45 -1.40 0.92
CA MET A 85 14.41 -2.47 0.64
C MET A 85 15.70 -1.90 0.02
N SER A 86 16.01 -0.63 0.23
CA SER A 86 17.10 0.10 -0.44
C SER A 86 18.46 -0.64 -0.32
N ALA A 87 18.82 -1.08 0.88
CA ALA A 87 20.04 -1.84 1.15
C ALA A 87 20.06 -3.22 0.46
N ILE A 88 18.89 -3.87 0.34
CA ILE A 88 18.75 -5.17 -0.32
C ILE A 88 18.96 -5.02 -1.83
N TYR A 89 18.40 -3.96 -2.43
CA TYR A 89 18.61 -3.64 -3.84
C TYR A 89 20.03 -3.12 -4.14
N ALA A 90 20.69 -2.48 -3.18
CA ALA A 90 22.09 -2.08 -3.31
C ALA A 90 23.03 -3.29 -3.41
N ASP A 91 22.70 -4.39 -2.73
CA ASP A 91 23.44 -5.65 -2.78
C ASP A 91 23.07 -6.54 -3.99
N MET A 92 22.06 -6.16 -4.78
CA MET A 92 21.59 -6.95 -5.89
C MET A 92 22.63 -7.04 -7.01
N ASP A 93 22.95 -8.27 -7.42
CA ASP A 93 23.78 -8.52 -8.59
C ASP A 93 22.96 -8.26 -9.86
N LYS A 94 23.09 -7.07 -10.44
CA LYS A 94 22.37 -6.66 -11.65
C LYS A 94 22.83 -7.42 -12.90
N ASN A 95 24.00 -8.05 -12.88
CA ASN A 95 24.62 -8.69 -14.03
C ASN A 95 24.45 -10.21 -14.04
N LYS A 96 23.93 -10.81 -12.96
CA LYS A 96 23.73 -12.26 -12.90
C LYS A 96 22.58 -12.67 -11.98
N LEU A 97 21.82 -13.66 -12.44
CA LEU A 97 20.85 -14.37 -11.60
C LEU A 97 21.55 -15.08 -10.44
N SER A 98 21.19 -14.71 -9.22
CA SER A 98 21.72 -15.31 -8.01
C SER A 98 21.01 -16.64 -7.73
N LYS A 99 21.79 -17.71 -7.53
CA LYS A 99 21.28 -19.05 -7.19
C LYS A 99 21.66 -19.37 -5.74
N THR A 100 20.80 -20.11 -5.04
CA THR A 100 21.12 -20.60 -3.70
C THR A 100 22.08 -21.78 -3.79
N GLU A 101 23.35 -21.57 -3.44
CA GLU A 101 24.30 -22.67 -3.25
C GLU A 101 24.34 -23.08 -1.77
N ARG A 102 24.28 -24.39 -1.49
CA ARG A 102 24.26 -24.92 -0.11
C ARG A 102 25.51 -24.52 0.70
N SER A 103 26.62 -24.21 0.05
CA SER A 103 27.88 -23.77 0.66
C SER A 103 27.92 -22.27 1.00
N GLN A 104 27.01 -21.45 0.46
CA GLN A 104 27.05 -19.98 0.55
C GLN A 104 25.94 -19.39 1.45
N VAL A 105 25.33 -20.23 2.30
CA VAL A 105 24.21 -19.86 3.20
C VAL A 105 24.60 -18.78 4.22
N ALA A 106 25.87 -18.41 4.37
CA ALA A 106 26.31 -17.32 5.23
C ALA A 106 26.45 -15.95 4.53
N ASP A 107 26.52 -15.87 3.20
CA ASP A 107 26.76 -14.62 2.49
C ASP A 107 25.51 -13.73 2.47
N LYS A 108 25.58 -12.59 3.17
CA LYS A 108 24.51 -11.59 3.24
C LYS A 108 24.23 -10.94 1.89
N LYS A 109 25.27 -10.65 1.09
CA LYS A 109 25.12 -9.98 -0.20
C LYS A 109 24.39 -10.88 -1.18
N LEU A 110 24.77 -12.16 -1.24
CA LEU A 110 24.07 -13.17 -2.05
C LEU A 110 22.61 -13.32 -1.62
N LYS A 111 22.33 -13.41 -0.31
CA LYS A 111 20.96 -13.47 0.22
C LYS A 111 20.13 -12.26 -0.21
N ASN A 112 20.69 -11.06 -0.05
CA ASN A 112 20.04 -9.82 -0.44
C ASN A 112 19.76 -9.80 -1.95
N SER A 113 20.72 -10.21 -2.77
CA SER A 113 20.53 -10.31 -4.22
C SER A 113 19.40 -11.27 -4.60
N ILE A 114 19.34 -12.46 -3.99
CA ILE A 114 18.24 -13.43 -4.21
C ILE A 114 16.89 -12.82 -3.81
N LEU A 115 16.84 -12.10 -2.68
CA LEU A 115 15.62 -11.46 -2.19
C LEU A 115 15.16 -10.32 -3.12
N ALA A 116 16.08 -9.46 -3.55
CA ALA A 116 15.81 -8.38 -4.51
C ALA A 116 15.28 -8.94 -5.84
N GLN A 117 15.93 -9.97 -6.39
CA GLN A 117 15.52 -10.59 -7.66
C GLN A 117 14.14 -11.23 -7.58
N ARG A 118 13.80 -11.89 -6.46
CA ARG A 118 12.46 -12.45 -6.21
C ARG A 118 11.39 -11.37 -6.05
N HIS A 119 11.71 -10.31 -5.32
CA HIS A 119 10.81 -9.16 -5.19
C HIS A 119 10.58 -8.50 -6.55
N LEU A 120 11.63 -8.32 -7.36
CA LEU A 120 11.54 -7.69 -8.68
C LEU A 120 10.61 -8.46 -9.62
N LEU A 121 10.69 -9.80 -9.65
CA LEU A 121 9.76 -10.66 -10.39
C LEU A 121 8.31 -10.40 -9.99
N LYS A 122 8.04 -10.39 -8.68
CA LYS A 122 6.70 -10.14 -8.14
C LYS A 122 6.20 -8.76 -8.51
N LEU A 123 7.02 -7.72 -8.31
CA LEU A 123 6.68 -6.34 -8.61
C LEU A 123 6.36 -6.18 -10.10
N LEU A 124 7.17 -6.77 -11.00
CA LEU A 124 6.93 -6.69 -12.44
C LEU A 124 5.61 -7.29 -12.87
N GLY A 125 5.22 -8.45 -12.32
CA GLY A 125 3.90 -9.02 -12.59
C GLY A 125 2.75 -8.08 -12.20
N LEU A 126 2.98 -7.16 -11.25
CA LEU A 126 1.98 -6.19 -10.82
C LEU A 126 2.02 -4.93 -11.68
N VAL A 127 3.20 -4.37 -11.96
CA VAL A 127 3.34 -3.03 -12.57
C VAL A 127 3.86 -2.99 -14.01
N GLY A 128 4.46 -4.06 -14.55
CA GLY A 128 4.97 -4.06 -15.93
C GLY A 128 3.85 -3.88 -16.95
N SER A 129 4.08 -3.17 -18.05
CA SER A 129 3.14 -3.17 -19.18
C SER A 129 3.06 -4.56 -19.82
N GLU A 130 2.05 -4.81 -20.65
CA GLU A 130 1.96 -6.07 -21.40
C GLU A 130 3.20 -6.26 -22.28
N GLU A 131 3.64 -5.21 -22.98
CA GLU A 131 4.87 -5.21 -23.79
C GLU A 131 6.12 -5.60 -22.98
N VAL A 132 6.31 -5.02 -21.79
CA VAL A 132 7.44 -5.38 -20.91
C VAL A 132 7.33 -6.84 -20.46
N LEU A 133 6.13 -7.27 -20.06
CA LEU A 133 5.94 -8.63 -19.61
C LEU A 133 6.18 -9.65 -20.72
N GLU A 134 5.73 -9.37 -21.94
CA GLU A 134 6.00 -10.18 -23.12
C GLU A 134 7.49 -10.20 -23.45
N THR A 135 8.13 -9.03 -23.50
CA THR A 135 9.56 -8.92 -23.84
C THR A 135 10.46 -9.72 -22.91
N TYR A 136 10.25 -9.66 -21.60
CA TYR A 136 11.17 -10.23 -20.62
C TYR A 136 10.78 -11.61 -20.11
N PHE A 137 9.58 -12.08 -20.42
CA PHE A 137 9.10 -13.33 -19.89
C PHE A 137 8.34 -14.21 -20.89
N CYS A 138 8.13 -13.78 -22.12
CA CYS A 138 7.61 -14.66 -23.16
C CYS A 138 8.67 -15.39 -23.93
N ASP A 139 8.27 -16.51 -24.51
CA ASP A 139 9.02 -17.19 -25.54
C ASP A 139 8.49 -16.83 -26.91
N GLU A 140 9.38 -16.50 -27.83
CA GLU A 140 9.02 -16.22 -29.23
C GLU A 140 8.33 -17.44 -29.85
N SER A 141 8.67 -18.65 -29.37
CA SER A 141 8.03 -19.90 -29.78
C SER A 141 6.72 -20.24 -29.05
N ASP A 142 6.35 -19.50 -27.99
CA ASP A 142 5.11 -19.73 -27.24
C ASP A 142 4.01 -18.79 -27.75
N THR A 143 3.23 -19.29 -28.71
CA THR A 143 2.08 -18.58 -29.30
C THR A 143 0.95 -18.30 -28.30
N ASN A 144 1.00 -18.89 -27.11
CA ASN A 144 0.04 -18.66 -26.02
C ASN A 144 0.68 -17.92 -24.84
N CYS A 145 1.82 -17.25 -25.07
CA CYS A 145 2.43 -16.44 -24.04
C CYS A 145 1.66 -15.15 -23.83
N SER A 146 0.69 -15.22 -22.93
CA SER A 146 -0.04 -14.06 -22.46
C SER A 146 0.12 -14.00 -20.95
N TYR A 147 0.55 -12.84 -20.44
CA TYR A 147 0.29 -12.46 -19.05
C TYR A 147 -1.18 -12.11 -18.91
N ALA A 148 -2.01 -13.14 -19.08
CA ALA A 148 -3.44 -13.01 -19.02
C ALA A 148 -3.78 -12.36 -17.68
N VAL A 149 -4.35 -11.17 -17.76
CA VAL A 149 -5.21 -10.64 -16.72
C VAL A 149 -6.25 -11.74 -16.51
N GLY A 150 -6.15 -12.47 -15.40
CA GLY A 150 -7.05 -13.59 -15.13
C GLY A 150 -8.50 -13.09 -15.15
N LYS A 151 -9.47 -14.02 -15.16
CA LYS A 151 -10.93 -13.76 -15.21
C LYS A 151 -11.46 -12.64 -14.29
N TYR A 152 -10.68 -12.23 -13.28
CA TYR A 152 -11.00 -11.24 -12.26
C TYR A 152 -10.05 -10.03 -12.22
N GLY A 153 -9.34 -9.71 -13.30
CA GLY A 153 -8.42 -8.55 -13.30
C GLY A 153 -7.07 -8.81 -12.65
N MET A 154 -6.84 -10.02 -12.11
CA MET A 154 -5.61 -10.36 -11.39
C MET A 154 -4.49 -10.68 -12.37
N ARG A 155 -3.41 -9.91 -12.28
CA ARG A 155 -2.19 -10.18 -13.05
C ARG A 155 -1.41 -11.33 -12.42
N GLN A 156 -0.83 -12.17 -13.26
CA GLN A 156 0.00 -13.28 -12.80
C GLN A 156 1.41 -12.78 -12.51
N THR A 157 1.98 -13.18 -11.37
CA THR A 157 3.38 -12.89 -11.04
C THR A 157 4.27 -13.91 -11.74
N PRO A 158 5.21 -13.49 -12.60
CA PRO A 158 6.19 -14.39 -13.18
C PRO A 158 6.91 -15.20 -12.10
N SER A 159 7.05 -16.50 -12.30
CA SER A 159 7.84 -17.35 -11.39
C SER A 159 9.32 -17.36 -11.74
N TYR A 160 9.64 -17.12 -13.02
CA TYR A 160 11.00 -17.18 -13.58
C TYR A 160 11.15 -16.12 -14.67
N TRP A 161 12.39 -15.75 -14.98
CA TRP A 161 12.72 -14.88 -16.10
C TRP A 161 12.65 -15.64 -17.44
N GLY A 162 12.27 -14.97 -18.52
CA GLY A 162 12.33 -15.53 -19.88
C GLY A 162 11.32 -16.63 -20.21
N SER A 163 10.39 -16.97 -19.30
CA SER A 163 9.24 -17.81 -19.61
C SER A 163 8.13 -17.70 -18.56
N VAL A 164 6.88 -17.78 -19.00
CA VAL A 164 5.68 -17.84 -18.14
C VAL A 164 5.46 -19.26 -17.58
N ARG A 165 6.02 -20.28 -18.23
CA ARG A 165 5.85 -21.70 -17.86
C ARG A 165 7.20 -22.34 -17.57
N HIS A 166 7.28 -23.15 -16.51
CA HIS A 166 8.52 -23.85 -16.15
C HIS A 166 9.02 -24.84 -17.24
N ILE A 167 8.19 -25.19 -18.22
CA ILE A 167 8.39 -26.35 -19.08
C ILE A 167 9.54 -26.16 -20.11
N ASN A 168 9.92 -24.93 -20.46
CA ASN A 168 10.93 -24.66 -21.51
C ASN A 168 12.01 -23.63 -21.12
N VAL A 169 12.27 -23.42 -19.83
CA VAL A 169 13.12 -22.29 -19.40
C VAL A 169 14.61 -22.64 -19.40
N ASN A 170 15.31 -22.34 -20.51
CA ASN A 170 16.77 -22.41 -20.55
C ASN A 170 17.41 -21.29 -19.71
N GLU A 171 18.40 -21.63 -18.86
CA GLU A 171 19.12 -20.69 -18.00
C GLU A 171 19.79 -19.52 -18.74
N PHE A 172 20.27 -19.73 -19.98
CA PHE A 172 20.83 -18.65 -20.79
C PHE A 172 19.78 -17.60 -21.10
N LYS A 173 18.54 -18.02 -21.36
CA LYS A 173 17.43 -17.11 -21.63
C LYS A 173 17.00 -16.37 -20.36
N GLN A 174 16.91 -17.08 -19.23
CA GLN A 174 16.62 -16.44 -17.94
C GLN A 174 17.63 -15.34 -17.65
N HIS A 175 18.92 -15.65 -17.83
CA HIS A 175 20.00 -14.73 -17.59
C HIS A 175 19.97 -13.52 -18.54
N ARG A 176 19.76 -13.73 -19.84
CA ARG A 176 19.61 -12.63 -20.81
C ARG A 176 18.42 -11.73 -20.49
N SER A 177 17.27 -12.31 -20.17
CA SER A 177 16.05 -11.54 -19.87
C SER A 177 16.22 -10.72 -18.59
N TYR A 178 16.77 -11.33 -17.54
CA TYR A 178 17.08 -10.66 -16.29
C TYR A 178 18.06 -9.48 -16.49
N THR A 179 19.21 -9.74 -17.10
CA THR A 179 20.27 -8.74 -17.27
C THR A 179 19.85 -7.60 -18.22
N SER A 180 19.08 -7.92 -19.25
CA SER A 180 18.49 -6.90 -20.13
C SER A 180 17.50 -6.03 -19.35
N PHE A 181 16.61 -6.63 -18.57
CA PHE A 181 15.66 -5.88 -17.75
C PHE A 181 16.36 -4.98 -16.73
N THR A 182 17.33 -5.52 -15.97
CA THR A 182 18.04 -4.76 -14.93
C THR A 182 18.83 -3.59 -15.52
N LYS A 183 19.37 -3.76 -16.72
CA LYS A 183 20.06 -2.70 -17.45
C LYS A 183 19.10 -1.61 -17.94
N ASN A 184 17.94 -1.98 -18.45
CA ASN A 184 17.08 -1.06 -19.19
C ASN A 184 16.00 -0.37 -18.34
N HIS A 185 15.52 -1.02 -17.26
CA HIS A 185 14.28 -0.59 -16.58
C HIS A 185 14.34 -0.57 -15.05
N LEU A 186 15.32 -1.24 -14.42
CA LEU A 186 15.39 -1.32 -12.96
C LEU A 186 15.52 0.05 -12.29
N ASP A 187 16.40 0.91 -12.81
CA ASP A 187 16.66 2.21 -12.20
C ASP A 187 15.40 3.11 -12.28
N GLU A 188 14.58 2.94 -13.31
CA GLU A 188 13.28 3.60 -13.44
C GLU A 188 12.31 3.19 -12.33
N LEU A 189 12.19 1.87 -12.06
CA LEU A 189 11.39 1.37 -10.94
C LEU A 189 11.91 1.82 -9.58
N LEU A 190 13.24 1.77 -9.38
CA LEU A 190 13.85 2.22 -8.14
C LEU A 190 13.56 3.70 -7.89
N ASN A 191 13.62 4.54 -8.92
CA ASN A 191 13.30 5.95 -8.79
C ASN A 191 11.79 6.19 -8.58
N TRP A 192 10.93 5.42 -9.23
CA TRP A 192 9.49 5.49 -9.00
C TRP A 192 9.11 5.08 -7.57
N SER A 193 9.70 4.01 -7.03
CA SER A 193 9.42 3.57 -5.66
C SER A 193 9.69 4.67 -4.62
N LYS A 194 10.70 5.54 -4.85
CA LYS A 194 11.03 6.65 -3.95
C LYS A 194 9.96 7.73 -3.89
N THR A 195 9.05 7.80 -4.87
CA THR A 195 7.94 8.77 -4.86
C THR A 195 6.79 8.33 -3.95
N PHE A 196 6.78 7.06 -3.51
CA PHE A 196 5.80 6.54 -2.57
C PHE A 196 6.22 6.90 -1.14
N PHE A 197 5.27 7.31 -0.29
CA PHE A 197 5.55 7.82 1.06
C PHE A 197 6.57 8.96 1.07
N PRO A 198 6.30 10.11 0.44
CA PRO A 198 7.22 11.25 0.49
C PRO A 198 7.50 11.64 1.94
N ASN A 199 8.77 11.88 2.28
CA ASN A 199 9.23 12.15 3.65
C ASN A 199 8.91 11.04 4.67
N ASP A 200 8.73 9.81 4.18
CA ASP A 200 8.45 8.61 4.99
C ASP A 200 7.13 8.66 5.76
N GLU A 201 6.24 9.57 5.37
CA GLU A 201 4.92 9.76 5.96
C GLU A 201 3.81 9.75 4.89
N LEU A 202 2.60 9.39 5.31
CA LEU A 202 1.40 9.46 4.48
C LEU A 202 0.16 9.74 5.33
N ILE A 203 -0.60 10.77 4.97
CA ILE A 203 -1.93 10.99 5.55
C ILE A 203 -2.95 10.19 4.75
N ALA A 204 -3.75 9.37 5.43
CA ALA A 204 -4.73 8.48 4.82
C ALA A 204 -5.97 8.33 5.70
N TYR A 205 -6.99 7.67 5.15
CA TYR A 205 -8.13 7.16 5.89
C TYR A 205 -7.98 5.67 6.14
N TYR A 206 -7.99 5.27 7.42
CA TYR A 206 -8.11 3.87 7.81
C TYR A 206 -9.57 3.52 8.04
N VAL A 207 -10.05 2.44 7.41
CA VAL A 207 -11.43 1.98 7.53
C VAL A 207 -11.48 0.63 8.24
N SER A 208 -12.12 0.59 9.40
CA SER A 208 -12.35 -0.62 10.19
C SER A 208 -13.78 -1.12 10.00
N LYS A 209 -13.96 -2.44 9.86
CA LYS A 209 -15.29 -3.05 9.94
C LYS A 209 -15.65 -3.25 11.41
N ALA A 210 -16.72 -2.63 11.87
CA ALA A 210 -17.25 -2.83 13.21
C ALA A 210 -18.68 -3.42 13.16
N GLY A 211 -19.19 -3.82 14.31
CA GLY A 211 -20.56 -4.29 14.47
C GLY A 211 -21.24 -3.69 15.67
N ILE A 212 -22.57 -3.71 15.68
CA ILE A 212 -23.37 -3.30 16.83
C ILE A 212 -23.41 -4.41 17.88
N ARG A 213 -23.03 -4.07 19.12
CA ARG A 213 -22.99 -4.99 20.26
C ARG A 213 -24.37 -5.07 20.91
N ALA A 214 -24.86 -6.28 21.12
CA ALA A 214 -26.08 -6.54 21.87
C ALA A 214 -26.06 -7.95 22.48
N GLN A 215 -26.77 -8.15 23.59
CA GLN A 215 -27.10 -9.49 24.06
C GLN A 215 -28.15 -10.12 23.12
N PHE A 216 -28.23 -11.45 23.12
CA PHE A 216 -29.20 -12.15 22.28
C PHE A 216 -30.63 -11.80 22.72
N GLY A 217 -31.51 -11.50 21.76
CA GLY A 217 -32.92 -11.14 22.01
C GLY A 217 -33.18 -9.74 22.59
N GLN A 218 -32.16 -8.90 22.80
CA GLN A 218 -32.33 -7.55 23.33
C GLN A 218 -32.23 -6.47 22.25
N ASN A 219 -32.93 -5.35 22.46
CA ASN A 219 -32.77 -4.17 21.63
C ASN A 219 -31.32 -3.63 21.78
N PRO A 220 -30.55 -3.53 20.68
CA PRO A 220 -29.19 -2.99 20.73
C PRO A 220 -29.11 -1.51 21.13
N TYR A 221 -30.20 -0.76 20.97
CA TYR A 221 -30.23 0.66 21.31
C TYR A 221 -30.36 0.87 22.82
N ASN A 222 -29.42 1.63 23.40
CA ASN A 222 -29.47 2.03 24.79
C ASN A 222 -30.27 3.34 24.92
N PHE A 223 -31.53 3.26 25.35
CA PHE A 223 -32.39 4.43 25.53
C PHE A 223 -31.91 5.40 26.60
N GLN A 224 -31.27 4.91 27.67
CA GLN A 224 -30.75 5.75 28.75
C GLN A 224 -29.56 6.60 28.29
N LYS A 225 -28.65 6.01 27.50
CA LYS A 225 -27.46 6.68 26.97
C LYS A 225 -27.67 7.30 25.59
N LYS A 226 -28.81 7.01 24.94
CA LYS A 226 -29.21 7.47 23.61
C LYS A 226 -28.19 7.09 22.53
N GLY A 227 -28.03 5.79 22.27
CA GLY A 227 -27.08 5.31 21.24
C GLY A 227 -26.78 3.81 21.29
N TYR A 228 -25.71 3.41 20.62
CA TYR A 228 -25.30 2.01 20.44
C TYR A 228 -23.90 1.76 20.98
N TYR A 229 -23.64 0.58 21.55
CA TYR A 229 -22.26 0.12 21.74
C TYR A 229 -21.80 -0.64 20.50
N ILE A 230 -20.56 -0.41 20.09
CA ILE A 230 -19.97 -1.03 18.90
C ILE A 230 -18.71 -1.80 19.26
N PHE A 231 -18.48 -2.92 18.59
CA PHE A 231 -17.34 -3.81 18.85
C PHE A 231 -16.50 -4.01 17.56
N ASN A 232 -15.32 -4.62 17.70
CA ASN A 232 -14.35 -4.79 16.61
C ASN A 232 -13.90 -3.46 15.98
N HIS A 233 -13.64 -2.45 16.82
CA HIS A 233 -12.99 -1.22 16.37
C HIS A 233 -11.50 -1.48 16.06
N LEU A 234 -10.91 -0.66 15.19
CA LEU A 234 -9.55 -0.82 14.65
C LEU A 234 -9.24 -2.20 14.00
N ASN A 235 -10.26 -2.93 13.55
CA ASN A 235 -10.14 -4.18 12.81
C ASN A 235 -10.31 -3.93 11.30
N GLY A 236 -9.21 -3.69 10.61
CA GLY A 236 -9.15 -3.46 9.19
C GLY A 236 -7.99 -4.25 8.61
N LYS A 237 -8.30 -5.37 7.95
CA LYS A 237 -7.30 -6.18 7.26
C LYS A 237 -6.62 -5.36 6.15
N GLN A 238 -5.32 -5.63 5.89
CA GLN A 238 -4.45 -5.10 4.81
C GLN A 238 -3.59 -3.86 5.13
N PHE A 239 -2.59 -3.59 4.28
CA PHE A 239 -1.47 -2.61 4.33
C PHE A 239 -1.03 -2.11 5.72
N ILE A 240 -1.93 -1.47 6.46
CA ILE A 240 -1.72 -0.96 7.81
C ILE A 240 -2.13 -1.91 8.96
N ASP A 241 -2.68 -3.09 8.68
CA ASP A 241 -3.16 -4.07 9.68
C ASP A 241 -2.05 -4.59 10.61
N ALA A 242 -0.83 -4.74 10.08
CA ALA A 242 0.35 -5.11 10.87
C ALA A 242 1.10 -3.90 11.46
N SER A 243 0.57 -2.69 11.29
CA SER A 243 1.23 -1.47 11.75
C SER A 243 1.02 -1.25 13.25
N TRP A 244 2.01 -0.65 13.89
CA TRP A 244 1.89 -0.25 15.29
C TRP A 244 1.05 1.02 15.42
N PHE A 245 -0.08 0.95 16.13
CA PHE A 245 -0.82 2.16 16.51
C PHE A 245 -0.08 2.92 17.62
N GLU A 246 0.44 4.11 17.30
CA GLU A 246 1.07 5.07 18.22
C GLU A 246 0.00 5.82 19.01
N ALA A 247 -0.58 5.16 20.02
CA ALA A 247 -1.52 5.78 20.94
C ALA A 247 -0.79 6.68 21.95
N PHE A 248 -1.12 7.98 21.96
CA PHE A 248 -0.45 8.96 22.81
C PHE A 248 -1.16 9.18 24.14
N ASP A 249 -2.49 9.36 24.11
CA ASP A 249 -3.29 9.64 25.30
C ASP A 249 -4.04 8.42 25.84
N GLU A 250 -4.65 8.57 27.00
CA GLU A 250 -5.39 7.50 27.68
C GLU A 250 -6.62 7.01 26.89
N ASN A 251 -7.26 7.85 26.09
CA ASN A 251 -8.42 7.48 25.29
C ASN A 251 -8.01 6.70 24.03
N GLU A 252 -6.90 7.07 23.39
CA GLU A 252 -6.27 6.30 22.33
C GLU A 252 -5.74 4.96 22.84
N LYS A 253 -5.15 4.92 24.04
CA LYS A 253 -4.73 3.66 24.69
C LYS A 253 -5.93 2.76 24.98
N LYS A 254 -7.06 3.31 25.45
CA LYS A 254 -8.32 2.56 25.58
C LYS A 254 -8.78 2.02 24.24
N LEU A 255 -8.76 2.82 23.18
CA LEU A 255 -9.11 2.38 21.83
C LEU A 255 -8.18 1.27 21.31
N LYS A 256 -6.88 1.32 21.65
CA LYS A 256 -5.89 0.35 21.19
C LYS A 256 -5.94 -0.98 21.93
N TYR A 257 -6.01 -0.93 23.25
CA TYR A 257 -5.80 -2.12 24.10
C TYR A 257 -7.10 -2.70 24.65
N SER A 258 -8.21 -1.97 24.58
CA SER A 258 -9.48 -2.46 25.11
C SER A 258 -10.26 -3.29 24.09
N THR A 259 -10.83 -4.40 24.56
CA THR A 259 -11.87 -5.14 23.83
C THR A 259 -13.28 -4.61 24.11
N SER A 260 -13.39 -3.58 24.97
CA SER A 260 -14.65 -2.95 25.32
C SER A 260 -15.36 -2.37 24.10
N GLY A 261 -16.69 -2.33 24.17
CA GLY A 261 -17.46 -1.67 23.12
C GLY A 261 -17.30 -0.15 23.24
N ILE A 262 -17.10 0.56 22.14
CA ILE A 262 -17.12 2.03 22.13
C ILE A 262 -18.54 2.51 21.89
N PHE A 263 -18.95 3.63 22.48
CA PHE A 263 -20.31 4.14 22.33
C PHE A 263 -20.44 5.05 21.11
N LEU A 264 -21.47 4.81 20.30
CA LEU A 264 -21.93 5.66 19.21
C LEU A 264 -23.20 6.40 19.66
N PRO A 265 -23.10 7.70 19.98
CA PRO A 265 -24.28 8.51 20.26
C PRO A 265 -25.20 8.59 19.05
N MET A 266 -26.50 8.41 19.28
CA MET A 266 -27.52 8.48 18.22
C MET A 266 -28.89 8.78 18.82
N ASP A 267 -29.60 9.76 18.28
CA ASP A 267 -30.96 10.07 18.71
C ASP A 267 -31.97 8.97 18.33
N VAL A 268 -33.12 8.98 19.00
CA VAL A 268 -34.15 7.93 18.86
C VAL A 268 -34.77 7.93 17.46
N GLU A 269 -34.98 9.10 16.86
CA GLU A 269 -35.61 9.18 15.53
C GLU A 269 -34.69 8.63 14.46
N LYS A 270 -33.41 9.00 14.49
CA LYS A 270 -32.37 8.44 13.62
C LYS A 270 -32.20 6.94 13.83
N ALA A 271 -32.23 6.47 15.07
CA ALA A 271 -32.17 5.04 15.39
C ALA A 271 -33.38 4.27 14.81
N LYS A 272 -34.59 4.83 14.88
CA LYS A 272 -35.81 4.26 14.27
C LYS A 272 -35.72 4.17 12.75
N THR A 273 -35.07 5.14 12.09
CA THR A 273 -34.84 5.10 10.64
C THR A 273 -33.78 4.07 10.25
N LEU A 274 -32.66 4.03 10.98
CA LEU A 274 -31.53 3.17 10.64
C LEU A 274 -31.75 1.70 11.01
N LYS A 275 -32.57 1.42 12.04
CA LYS A 275 -32.95 0.08 12.52
C LYS A 275 -31.75 -0.86 12.67
N LEU A 276 -30.66 -0.36 13.24
CA LEU A 276 -29.44 -1.15 13.41
C LEU A 276 -29.70 -2.30 14.38
N GLN A 277 -29.32 -3.51 13.98
CA GLN A 277 -29.49 -4.75 14.74
C GLN A 277 -28.14 -5.27 15.24
N LYS A 278 -28.16 -6.26 16.14
CA LYS A 278 -26.94 -6.95 16.59
C LYS A 278 -26.13 -7.44 15.38
N GLY A 279 -24.86 -7.08 15.33
CA GLY A 279 -23.96 -7.48 14.24
C GLY A 279 -24.19 -6.76 12.91
N SER A 280 -25.12 -5.81 12.82
CA SER A 280 -25.23 -4.95 11.64
C SER A 280 -23.86 -4.32 11.34
N PRO A 281 -23.35 -4.47 10.10
CA PRO A 281 -22.05 -3.95 9.75
C PRO A 281 -22.10 -2.42 9.73
N ILE A 282 -21.09 -1.81 10.35
CA ILE A 282 -20.81 -0.38 10.25
C ILE A 282 -19.31 -0.21 9.96
N PHE A 283 -18.94 0.96 9.47
CA PHE A 283 -17.59 1.26 9.02
C PHE A 283 -17.08 2.47 9.78
N LEU A 284 -15.99 2.26 10.53
CA LEU A 284 -15.33 3.31 11.30
C LEU A 284 -14.18 3.85 10.48
N VAL A 285 -14.18 5.17 10.26
CA VAL A 285 -13.20 5.86 9.43
C VAL A 285 -12.36 6.76 10.33
N TYR A 286 -11.06 6.47 10.36
CA TYR A 286 -10.05 7.21 11.12
C TYR A 286 -9.18 7.98 10.14
N LYS A 287 -8.97 9.28 10.34
CA LYS A 287 -7.92 9.99 9.61
C LYS A 287 -6.61 9.71 10.34
N VAL A 288 -5.66 9.12 9.64
CA VAL A 288 -4.40 8.66 10.23
C VAL A 288 -3.21 9.28 9.51
N LYS A 289 -2.12 9.47 10.27
CA LYS A 289 -0.79 9.70 9.73
C LYS A 289 -0.01 8.41 9.88
N ILE A 290 0.40 7.84 8.76
CA ILE A 290 1.19 6.61 8.70
C ILE A 290 2.65 7.02 8.56
N LYS A 291 3.52 6.43 9.38
CA LYS A 291 4.97 6.55 9.27
C LYS A 291 5.54 5.21 8.84
N ALA A 292 6.56 5.27 7.99
CA ALA A 292 7.26 4.11 7.51
C ALA A 292 8.75 4.25 7.78
N SER A 293 9.41 3.14 8.04
CA SER A 293 10.86 3.08 8.29
C SER A 293 11.40 1.75 7.80
N GLU A 294 12.70 1.66 7.53
CA GLU A 294 13.31 0.40 7.13
C GLU A 294 13.26 -0.63 8.28
N ASP A 295 12.84 -1.86 7.97
CA ASP A 295 13.00 -3.01 8.85
C ASP A 295 14.02 -3.99 8.26
N ALA A 296 15.27 -3.83 8.68
CA ALA A 296 16.38 -4.67 8.24
C ALA A 296 16.21 -6.16 8.60
N LYS A 297 15.30 -6.52 9.52
CA LYS A 297 15.06 -7.92 9.90
C LYS A 297 14.01 -8.57 9.02
N ASN A 298 12.95 -7.83 8.67
CA ASN A 298 11.78 -8.38 8.00
C ASN A 298 11.72 -8.08 6.49
N ASN A 299 12.70 -7.34 5.95
CA ASN A 299 12.81 -7.00 4.53
C ASN A 299 11.53 -6.33 3.97
N ARG A 300 10.89 -5.52 4.81
CA ARG A 300 9.64 -4.81 4.57
C ARG A 300 9.68 -3.49 5.36
N PRO A 301 8.85 -2.48 5.04
CA PRO A 301 8.76 -1.31 5.90
C PRO A 301 8.17 -1.71 7.25
N LYS A 302 8.77 -1.20 8.32
CA LYS A 302 8.10 -1.11 9.61
C LYS A 302 7.15 0.07 9.53
N LEU A 303 5.85 -0.22 9.66
CA LEU A 303 4.79 0.77 9.63
C LEU A 303 4.28 1.06 11.04
N SER A 304 4.03 2.33 11.31
CA SER A 304 3.24 2.78 12.46
C SER A 304 2.23 3.82 12.00
N PHE A 305 1.19 4.06 12.80
CA PHE A 305 0.26 5.14 12.52
C PHE A 305 -0.20 5.82 13.80
N SER A 306 -0.55 7.10 13.68
CA SER A 306 -1.23 7.89 14.70
C SER A 306 -2.53 8.45 14.16
N LEU A 307 -3.42 8.89 15.04
CA LEU A 307 -4.64 9.58 14.62
C LEU A 307 -4.31 11.04 14.31
N GLU A 308 -4.69 11.51 13.13
CA GLU A 308 -4.53 12.91 12.71
C GLU A 308 -5.69 13.77 13.21
N ASN A 309 -6.85 13.15 13.48
CA ASN A 309 -8.00 13.80 14.07
C ASN A 309 -8.60 12.97 15.21
N ARG A 310 -9.31 13.66 16.12
CA ARG A 310 -9.90 13.07 17.32
C ARG A 310 -11.36 12.65 17.12
N THR A 311 -11.79 12.52 15.87
CA THR A 311 -13.16 12.19 15.49
C THR A 311 -13.15 10.96 14.60
N ILE A 312 -13.82 9.89 15.05
CA ILE A 312 -14.08 8.70 14.25
C ILE A 312 -15.40 8.92 13.52
N GLU A 313 -15.38 8.91 12.19
CA GLU A 313 -16.60 8.99 11.40
C GLU A 313 -17.21 7.59 11.27
N VAL A 314 -18.53 7.47 11.41
CA VAL A 314 -19.24 6.19 11.33
C VAL A 314 -20.16 6.18 10.13
N TYR A 315 -20.00 5.16 9.28
CA TYR A 315 -20.77 4.95 8.06
C TYR A 315 -21.56 3.64 8.12
N LYS A 316 -22.72 3.62 7.46
CA LYS A 316 -23.56 2.42 7.32
C LYS A 316 -23.05 1.47 6.24
N ASP A 317 -22.46 2.03 5.19
CA ASP A 317 -22.07 1.33 3.98
C ASP A 317 -20.55 1.33 3.78
N LYS A 318 -20.07 0.30 3.08
CA LYS A 318 -18.65 0.13 2.76
C LYS A 318 -18.13 1.21 1.82
N THR A 319 -19.00 1.82 1.02
CA THR A 319 -18.66 2.89 0.07
C THR A 319 -18.47 4.25 0.73
N LEU A 320 -18.72 4.36 2.05
CA LEU A 320 -18.60 5.59 2.82
C LEU A 320 -19.48 6.74 2.29
N THR A 321 -20.68 6.41 1.83
CA THR A 321 -21.65 7.37 1.27
C THR A 321 -22.71 7.79 2.28
N GLN A 322 -23.06 6.92 3.23
CA GLN A 322 -24.10 7.14 4.24
C GLN A 322 -23.47 7.27 5.63
N LYS A 323 -23.05 8.49 5.95
CA LYS A 323 -22.56 8.82 7.29
C LYS A 323 -23.71 8.79 8.29
N ILE A 324 -23.58 7.99 9.34
CA ILE A 324 -24.61 7.78 10.36
C ILE A 324 -24.26 8.40 11.72
N GLY A 325 -23.01 8.78 11.94
CA GLY A 325 -22.62 9.47 13.17
C GLY A 325 -21.12 9.71 13.26
N GLU A 326 -20.72 10.18 14.43
CA GLU A 326 -19.34 10.47 14.80
C GLU A 326 -19.10 10.06 16.25
N ILE A 327 -17.87 9.70 16.57
CA ILE A 327 -17.42 9.42 17.94
C ILE A 327 -16.23 10.34 18.21
N SER A 328 -16.36 11.18 19.23
CA SER A 328 -15.24 12.00 19.72
C SER A 328 -14.38 11.17 20.67
N LEU A 329 -13.07 11.18 20.42
CA LEU A 329 -12.09 10.53 21.28
C LEU A 329 -11.82 11.30 22.58
N ASP A 330 -12.16 12.59 22.65
CA ASP A 330 -12.05 13.37 23.88
C ASP A 330 -12.97 12.83 24.98
N ASN A 331 -14.14 12.33 24.56
CA ASN A 331 -15.20 11.86 25.44
C ASN A 331 -15.60 10.42 25.14
N ILE A 332 -14.62 9.56 24.82
CA ILE A 332 -14.90 8.16 24.48
C ILE A 332 -15.55 7.44 25.67
N ILE A 333 -16.71 6.83 25.42
CA ILE A 333 -17.41 6.00 26.40
C ILE A 333 -17.21 4.53 26.02
N THR A 334 -16.70 3.73 26.95
CA THR A 334 -16.42 2.30 26.76
C THR A 334 -17.25 1.43 27.71
N LYS A 335 -17.59 0.21 27.28
CA LYS A 335 -18.28 -0.80 28.13
C LYS A 335 -17.67 -2.19 28.04
#